data_AF-A0A4Z2IWM8-F1
#
_entry.id   AF-A0A4Z2IWM8-F1
#
_cell.length_a   1.000
_cell.length_b   1.000
_cell.length_c   1.000
_cell.angle_alpha   90.00
_cell.angle_beta   90.00
_cell.angle_gamma   90.00
#
_symmetry.space_group_name_H-M   'P 1'
#
loop_
_entity.id
_entity.type
_entity.pdbx_description
1 polymer ?
#
loop_
_entity_poly.entity_id
_entity_poly.type
_entity_poly.pdbx_seq_one_letter_code
_entity_poly.pdbx_strand_id
1 'polypeptide(L)'
;MACANKGYFTQISTLADVQENVMEYLHVLSRPKVIDREHDTVWTEAYIDSTLDDGQGTVLMTTVAMPVFSTKNETRNSGILLGVVGTDIPVSELLKIIPKYKVRLPTSLNYIPTNY
;
A
#
# COMPACT_ATOMS: atom_id res chain seq x y z
N MET A 1 -19.70 16.53 16.39
CA MET A 1 -19.74 16.08 14.98
C MET A 1 -18.97 14.78 14.76
N ALA A 2 -17.67 14.70 15.11
CA ALA A 2 -16.86 13.48 14.91
C ALA A 2 -17.45 12.21 15.55
N CYS A 3 -17.90 12.28 16.82
CA CYS A 3 -18.48 11.11 17.51
C CYS A 3 -19.75 10.56 16.83
N ALA A 4 -20.58 11.43 16.24
CA ALA A 4 -21.81 11.03 15.56
C ALA A 4 -21.52 10.24 14.26
N ASN A 5 -20.36 10.48 13.64
CA ASN A 5 -19.95 9.86 12.38
C ASN A 5 -18.90 8.76 12.57
N LYS A 6 -18.70 8.26 13.81
CA LYS A 6 -17.63 7.29 14.15
C LYS A 6 -16.23 7.75 13.73
N GLY A 7 -16.02 9.06 13.64
CA GLY A 7 -14.75 9.68 13.26
C GLY A 7 -13.85 9.91 14.47
N TYR A 8 -12.80 10.70 14.24
CA TYR A 8 -11.87 11.15 15.27
C TYR A 8 -11.71 12.66 15.17
N PHE A 9 -11.48 13.32 16.31
CA PHE A 9 -11.26 14.75 16.38
C PHE A 9 -9.87 15.01 16.92
N THR A 10 -9.08 15.77 16.19
CA THR A 10 -7.77 16.26 16.61
C THR A 10 -7.70 17.77 16.37
N GLN A 11 -6.91 18.46 17.18
CA GLN A 11 -6.71 19.91 17.09
C GLN A 11 -5.25 20.19 16.72
N ILE A 12 -5.05 20.82 15.57
CA ILE A 12 -3.74 21.27 15.12
C ILE A 12 -3.54 22.71 15.62
N SER A 13 -2.55 22.92 16.48
CA SER A 13 -2.27 24.25 17.05
C SER A 13 -1.03 24.90 16.42
N THR A 14 -0.08 24.10 15.93
CA THR A 14 1.15 24.58 15.28
C THR A 14 1.45 23.81 14.00
N LEU A 15 2.32 24.35 13.13
CA LEU A 15 2.75 23.68 11.90
C LEU A 15 3.49 22.35 12.18
N ALA A 16 4.18 22.26 13.33
CA ALA A 16 4.89 21.05 13.73
C ALA A 16 3.93 19.89 14.04
N ASP A 17 2.71 20.18 14.49
CA ASP A 17 1.73 19.17 14.89
C ASP A 17 0.98 18.56 13.70
N VAL A 18 1.14 19.12 12.49
CA VAL A 18 0.38 18.70 11.31
C VAL A 18 0.72 17.27 10.93
N GLN A 19 2.01 16.92 10.92
CA GLN A 19 2.45 15.61 10.46
C GLN A 19 1.89 14.47 11.32
N GLU A 20 1.93 14.61 12.65
CA GLU A 20 1.45 13.57 13.56
C GLU A 20 -0.09 13.46 13.55
N ASN A 21 -0.78 14.60 13.66
CA ASN A 21 -2.24 14.64 13.74
C ASN A 21 -2.95 14.21 12.44
N VAL A 22 -2.33 14.43 11.28
CA VAL A 22 -2.90 13.99 10.00
C VAL A 22 -2.74 12.47 9.84
N MET A 23 -1.63 11.90 10.33
CA MET A 23 -1.37 10.47 10.19
C MET A 23 -2.28 9.62 11.09
N GLU A 24 -2.80 10.16 12.19
CA GLU A 24 -3.79 9.46 13.03
C GLU A 24 -5.07 9.05 12.27
N TYR A 25 -5.39 9.73 11.18
CA TYR A 25 -6.52 9.39 10.32
C TYR A 25 -6.43 7.94 9.80
N LEU A 26 -5.22 7.45 9.54
CA LEU A 26 -4.98 6.08 9.07
C LEU A 26 -5.44 5.04 10.11
N HIS A 27 -5.26 5.32 11.41
CA HIS A 27 -5.72 4.42 12.48
C HIS A 27 -7.24 4.34 12.54
N VAL A 28 -7.97 5.39 12.15
CA VAL A 28 -9.44 5.38 12.13
C VAL A 28 -9.96 4.60 10.93
N LEU A 29 -9.39 4.86 9.75
CA LEU A 29 -9.78 4.18 8.51
C LEU A 29 -9.43 2.69 8.49
N SER A 30 -8.35 2.29 9.16
CA SER A 30 -7.92 0.89 9.18
C SER A 30 -8.77 -0.01 10.09
N ARG A 31 -9.56 0.54 11.03
CA ARG A 31 -10.31 -0.27 12.02
C ARG A 31 -11.17 -1.38 11.40
N PRO A 32 -11.98 -1.15 10.34
CA PRO A 32 -12.78 -2.21 9.74
C PRO A 32 -11.92 -3.36 9.22
N LYS A 33 -10.81 -3.04 8.53
CA LYS A 33 -9.87 -4.04 7.99
C LYS A 33 -9.18 -4.84 9.09
N VAL A 34 -8.79 -4.19 10.19
CA VAL A 34 -8.17 -4.86 11.35
C VAL A 34 -9.15 -5.80 12.06
N ILE A 35 -10.41 -5.38 12.23
CA ILE A 35 -11.45 -6.17 12.90
C ILE A 35 -11.79 -7.43 12.10
N ASP A 36 -11.87 -7.28 10.77
CA ASP A 36 -12.19 -8.35 9.82
C ASP A 36 -11.00 -9.29 9.54
N ARG A 37 -9.76 -8.85 9.86
CA ARG A 37 -8.51 -9.55 9.55
C ARG A 37 -8.37 -9.86 8.06
N GLU A 38 -8.79 -8.92 7.26
CA GLU A 38 -8.70 -9.00 5.81
C GLU A 38 -7.24 -8.74 5.38
N HIS A 39 -6.55 -9.78 4.92
CA HIS A 39 -5.17 -9.71 4.44
C HIS A 39 -5.13 -9.40 2.94
N ASP A 40 -5.78 -8.30 2.57
CA ASP A 40 -5.76 -7.85 1.18
C ASP A 40 -4.35 -7.43 0.80
N THR A 41 -3.88 -8.03 -0.28
CA THR A 41 -2.60 -7.69 -0.88
C THR A 41 -2.84 -6.64 -1.96
N VAL A 42 -2.18 -5.49 -1.85
CA VAL A 42 -2.31 -4.38 -2.79
C VAL A 42 -0.99 -4.20 -3.55
N TRP A 43 -1.09 -3.98 -4.86
CA TRP A 43 0.06 -3.67 -5.71
C TRP A 43 0.12 -2.16 -5.93
N THR A 44 1.28 -1.57 -5.70
CA THR A 44 1.50 -0.16 -6.04
C THR A 44 1.68 -0.01 -7.55
N GLU A 45 1.32 1.17 -8.06
CA GLU A 45 1.69 1.55 -9.42
C GLU A 45 3.21 1.52 -9.61
N ALA A 46 3.65 1.31 -10.85
CA ALA A 46 5.07 1.24 -11.13
C ALA A 46 5.74 2.60 -10.83
N TYR A 47 6.75 2.58 -9.97
CA TYR A 47 7.55 3.74 -9.60
C TYR A 47 9.01 3.52 -9.98
N ILE A 48 9.76 4.62 -10.08
CA ILE A 48 11.19 4.58 -10.37
C ILE A 48 11.94 4.58 -9.05
N ASP A 49 12.80 3.59 -8.84
CA ASP A 49 13.76 3.60 -7.76
C ASP A 49 15.10 4.16 -8.29
N SER A 50 15.52 5.30 -7.73
CA SER A 50 16.79 5.96 -8.05
C SER A 50 17.87 5.71 -7.00
N THR A 51 17.61 4.91 -5.96
CA THR A 51 18.58 4.61 -4.90
C THR A 51 19.56 3.51 -5.28
N LEU A 52 19.24 2.72 -6.32
CA LEU A 52 20.09 1.70 -6.91
C LEU A 52 21.09 2.34 -7.91
N ASP A 53 21.90 3.29 -7.43
CA ASP A 53 22.90 4.01 -8.21
C ASP A 53 24.19 3.18 -8.39
N ASP A 54 24.06 1.93 -8.84
CA ASP A 54 25.20 1.04 -9.12
C ASP A 54 25.63 1.12 -10.61
N GLY A 55 25.47 2.30 -11.23
CA GLY A 55 25.82 2.55 -12.63
C GLY A 55 24.90 1.89 -13.67
N GLN A 56 23.80 1.24 -13.24
CA GLN A 56 22.85 0.53 -14.10
C GLN A 56 21.46 1.20 -14.21
N GLY A 57 21.41 2.54 -14.23
CA GLY A 57 20.22 3.28 -14.65
C GLY A 57 19.00 3.16 -13.73
N THR A 58 17.96 3.93 -14.03
CA THR A 58 16.69 3.94 -13.30
C THR A 58 15.94 2.63 -13.48
N VAL A 59 15.54 1.97 -12.38
CA VAL A 59 14.79 0.71 -12.43
C VAL A 59 13.33 0.96 -12.08
N LEU A 60 12.42 0.47 -12.93
CA LEU A 60 11.00 0.45 -12.64
C LEU A 60 10.68 -0.70 -11.67
N MET A 61 10.08 -0.36 -10.54
CA MET A 61 9.68 -1.26 -9.47
C MET A 61 8.17 -1.17 -9.23
N THR A 62 7.59 -2.25 -8.70
CA THR A 62 6.24 -2.25 -8.11
C THR A 62 6.33 -2.95 -6.76
N THR A 63 5.60 -2.46 -5.78
CA THR A 63 5.59 -3.01 -4.42
C THR A 63 4.31 -3.76 -4.18
N VAL A 64 4.44 -4.94 -3.59
CA VAL A 64 3.32 -5.68 -3.04
C VAL A 64 3.23 -5.38 -1.55
N ALA A 65 2.14 -4.77 -1.11
CA ALA A 65 1.90 -4.39 0.28
C ALA A 65 0.80 -5.24 0.91
N MET A 66 1.01 -5.68 2.15
CA MET A 66 0.04 -6.42 2.95
C MET A 66 -0.02 -5.87 4.38
N PRO A 67 -1.21 -5.62 4.95
CA PRO A 67 -1.33 -5.13 6.32
C PRO A 67 -0.98 -6.22 7.36
N VAL A 68 -0.40 -5.80 8.48
CA VAL A 68 -0.04 -6.69 9.60
C VAL A 68 -0.88 -6.34 10.82
N PHE A 69 -1.56 -7.35 11.37
CA PHE A 69 -2.47 -7.20 12.50
C PHE A 69 -1.96 -7.91 13.74
N SER A 70 -2.35 -7.38 14.91
CA SER A 70 -2.08 -8.05 16.19
C SER A 70 -2.98 -9.27 16.38
N THR A 71 -2.40 -10.36 16.86
CA THR A 71 -3.12 -11.60 17.17
C THR A 71 -3.87 -11.53 18.50
N LYS A 72 -3.54 -10.55 19.36
CA LYS A 72 -4.19 -10.35 20.67
C LYS A 72 -5.64 -9.87 20.49
N ASN A 73 -6.56 -10.43 21.29
CA ASN A 73 -7.98 -10.07 21.22
C ASN A 73 -8.26 -8.63 21.68
N GLU A 74 -7.49 -8.09 22.62
CA GLU A 74 -7.67 -6.71 23.12
C GLU A 74 -7.47 -5.66 22.02
N THR A 75 -6.46 -5.84 21.18
CA THR A 75 -6.17 -4.96 20.04
C THR A 75 -7.17 -5.11 18.89
N ARG A 76 -7.93 -6.21 18.86
CA ARG A 76 -8.92 -6.51 17.81
C ARG A 76 -10.10 -5.56 17.88
N ASN A 77 -10.69 -5.39 19.06
CA ASN A 77 -11.84 -4.50 19.24
C ASN A 77 -11.47 -3.02 19.10
N SER A 78 -10.21 -2.68 19.39
CA SER A 78 -9.68 -1.33 19.20
C SER A 78 -9.33 -1.00 17.75
N GLY A 79 -9.27 -2.02 16.86
CA GLY A 79 -8.97 -1.83 15.44
C GLY A 79 -7.58 -1.28 15.17
N ILE A 80 -6.59 -1.65 15.98
CA ILE A 80 -5.21 -1.13 15.88
C ILE A 80 -4.42 -1.91 14.83
N LEU A 81 -3.95 -1.20 13.80
CA LEU A 81 -3.01 -1.69 12.80
C LEU A 81 -1.58 -1.69 13.38
N LEU A 82 -0.84 -2.81 13.25
CA LEU A 82 0.55 -2.87 13.69
C LEU A 82 1.51 -2.28 12.65
N GLY A 83 1.21 -2.45 11.37
CA GLY A 83 2.02 -1.92 10.28
C GLY A 83 1.67 -2.54 8.93
N VAL A 84 2.55 -2.35 7.97
CA VAL A 84 2.46 -2.88 6.61
C VAL A 84 3.78 -3.55 6.27
N VAL A 85 3.70 -4.76 5.70
CA VAL A 85 4.86 -5.40 5.07
C VAL A 85 4.79 -5.17 3.57
N GLY A 86 5.92 -4.78 2.97
CA GLY A 86 6.06 -4.51 1.55
C GLY A 86 7.21 -5.33 0.95
N THR A 87 7.05 -5.81 -0.28
CA THR A 87 8.15 -6.38 -1.07
C THR A 87 8.21 -5.73 -2.45
N ASP A 88 9.39 -5.25 -2.83
CA ASP A 88 9.60 -4.57 -4.11
C ASP A 88 10.02 -5.58 -5.18
N ILE A 89 9.41 -5.47 -6.35
CA ILE A 89 9.61 -6.37 -7.48
C ILE A 89 9.96 -5.52 -8.72
N PRO A 90 11.10 -5.78 -9.39
CA PRO A 90 11.43 -5.12 -10.64
C PRO A 90 10.43 -5.49 -11.72
N VAL A 91 9.95 -4.50 -12.47
CA VAL A 91 9.06 -4.74 -13.63
C VAL A 91 9.77 -5.60 -14.68
N SER A 92 11.09 -5.53 -14.78
CA SER A 92 11.90 -6.39 -15.64
C SER A 92 11.78 -7.88 -15.28
N GLU A 93 11.67 -8.23 -14.00
CA GLU A 93 11.44 -9.60 -13.55
C GLU A 93 10.00 -10.05 -13.83
N LEU A 94 9.01 -9.18 -13.65
CA LEU A 94 7.62 -9.48 -14.00
C LEU A 94 7.45 -9.78 -15.49
N LEU A 95 8.09 -8.99 -16.37
CA LEU A 95 8.03 -9.18 -17.82
C LEU A 95 8.65 -10.53 -18.27
N LYS A 96 9.61 -11.08 -17.53
CA LYS A 96 10.18 -12.41 -17.82
C LYS A 96 9.19 -13.55 -17.53
N ILE A 97 8.31 -13.35 -16.54
CA ILE A 97 7.35 -14.36 -16.09
C ILE A 97 6.09 -14.36 -16.96
N ILE A 98 5.75 -13.24 -17.61
CA ILE A 98 4.57 -13.14 -18.47
C ILE A 98 4.76 -14.02 -19.73
N PRO A 99 3.90 -15.03 -19.96
CA PRO A 99 4.02 -15.91 -21.12
C PRO A 99 3.74 -15.11 -22.41
N LYS A 100 4.79 -14.92 -23.21
CA LYS A 100 4.78 -14.13 -24.47
C LYS A 100 3.70 -14.55 -25.47
N TYR A 101 3.20 -15.79 -25.40
CA TYR A 101 2.23 -16.36 -26.34
C TYR A 101 0.76 -16.24 -25.91
N LYS A 102 0.46 -15.85 -24.65
CA LYS A 102 -0.92 -15.56 -24.23
C LYS A 102 -1.39 -14.16 -24.66
N VAL A 103 -0.49 -13.34 -25.19
CA VAL A 103 -0.77 -12.00 -25.72
C VAL A 103 -1.09 -12.12 -27.21
N ARG A 104 -2.29 -12.61 -27.54
CA ARG A 104 -2.80 -12.65 -28.92
C ARG A 104 -3.39 -11.29 -29.30
N LEU A 105 -2.60 -10.23 -29.17
CA LEU A 105 -2.90 -8.92 -29.75
C LEU A 105 -1.76 -8.61 -30.74
N PRO A 106 -2.05 -8.49 -32.03
CA PRO A 106 -1.04 -8.24 -33.05
C PRO A 106 -0.72 -6.75 -33.10
N THR A 107 -0.16 -6.19 -32.03
CA THR A 107 0.51 -4.88 -32.02
C THR A 107 1.44 -4.84 -30.82
N SER A 108 2.60 -4.23 -30.98
CA SER A 108 3.80 -4.24 -30.13
C SER A 108 3.67 -3.65 -28.70
N LEU A 109 2.52 -3.77 -28.03
CA LEU A 109 2.34 -3.34 -26.64
C LEU A 109 1.93 -4.50 -25.74
N ASN A 110 2.78 -4.80 -24.75
CA ASN A 110 2.39 -5.57 -23.57
C ASN A 110 1.72 -4.59 -22.59
N TYR A 111 0.46 -4.84 -22.23
CA TYR A 111 -0.30 -4.02 -21.29
C TYR A 111 -0.50 -4.80 -19.99
N ILE A 112 -0.15 -4.19 -18.85
CA ILE A 112 -0.47 -4.70 -17.52
C ILE A 112 -1.68 -3.88 -17.03
N PRO A 113 -2.89 -4.48 -16.95
CA PRO A 113 -4.06 -3.75 -16.45
C PRO A 113 -3.88 -3.45 -14.97
N THR A 114 -4.01 -2.17 -14.59
CA THR A 114 -4.23 -1.75 -13.21
C THR A 114 -5.73 -1.61 -13.00
N ASN A 115 -6.29 -2.32 -12.00
CA ASN A 115 -7.69 -2.13 -11.62
C ASN A 115 -7.78 -0.84 -10.80
N TYR A 116 -8.63 0.09 -11.24
CA TYR A 116 -9.09 1.23 -10.44
C TYR A 116 -10.39 0.86 -9.72
#